data_AF-A0AA35TZ06-F1
#
_entry.id   AF-A0AA35TZ06-F1
#
_cell.length_a   1.000
_cell.length_b   1.000
_cell.length_c   1.000
_cell.angle_alpha   90.00
_cell.angle_beta   90.00
_cell.angle_gamma   90.00
#
_symmetry.space_group_name_H-M   'P 1'
#
loop_
_entity.id
_entity.type
_entity.pdbx_description
1 polymer ?
#
loop_
_entity_poly.entity_id
_entity_poly.type
_entity_poly.pdbx_seq_one_letter_code
_entity_poly.pdbx_strand_id
1 'polypeptide(L)'
;MVQYPSVQRSIGEMSVAIQSGRLLLIDAALTDRDEDPIASVLAVNRAKQYCAEVGVSVTDAAMRMAGGGGLLKSSPLERLRRDALSGPVMPPANDRCLETIGKLECGLPAVTVELT
;
A
#
# COMPACT_ATOMS: atom_id res chain seq x y z
N MET A 1 15.38 22.74 7.22
CA MET A 1 15.01 21.32 7.43
C MET A 1 15.28 20.45 6.20
N VAL A 2 14.79 20.82 5.00
CA VAL A 2 14.96 20.03 3.77
C VAL A 2 16.44 19.83 3.34
N GLN A 3 17.36 20.67 3.84
CA GLN A 3 18.80 20.53 3.60
C GLN A 3 19.49 19.46 4.47
N TYR A 4 18.79 18.89 5.47
CA TYR A 4 19.38 17.85 6.32
C TYR A 4 19.37 16.49 5.61
N PRO A 5 20.51 15.77 5.53
CA PRO A 5 20.58 14.47 4.85
C PRO A 5 19.61 13.42 5.38
N SER A 6 19.28 13.46 6.68
CA SER A 6 18.29 12.56 7.29
C SER A 6 16.90 12.77 6.70
N VAL A 7 16.48 14.01 6.52
CA VAL A 7 15.17 14.38 5.94
C VAL A 7 15.13 14.00 4.46
N GLN A 8 16.21 14.27 3.72
CA GLN A 8 16.32 13.89 2.31
C GLN A 8 16.23 12.37 2.12
N ARG A 9 16.89 11.60 3.00
CA ARG A 9 16.80 10.14 3.00
C ARG A 9 15.37 9.65 3.22
N SER A 10 14.69 10.13 4.27
CA SER A 10 13.30 9.74 4.55
C SER A 10 12.35 10.09 3.40
N ILE A 11 12.52 11.27 2.78
CA ILE A 11 11.77 11.64 1.57
C ILE A 11 12.09 10.69 0.41
N GLY A 12 13.36 10.32 0.21
CA GLY A 12 13.77 9.38 -0.81
C GLY A 12 13.15 7.98 -0.63
N GLU A 13 13.18 7.45 0.60
CA GLU A 13 12.57 6.17 0.96
C GLU A 13 11.06 6.17 0.68
N MET A 14 10.34 7.21 1.12
CA MET A 14 8.92 7.36 0.82
C MET A 14 8.66 7.48 -0.69
N SER A 15 9.49 8.23 -1.42
CA SER A 15 9.35 8.41 -2.86
C SER A 15 9.49 7.08 -3.61
N VAL A 16 10.47 6.26 -3.24
CA VAL A 16 10.65 4.92 -3.83
C VAL A 16 9.44 4.05 -3.52
N ALA A 17 9.00 3.99 -2.26
CA ALA A 17 7.86 3.18 -1.86
C ALA A 17 6.56 3.55 -2.62
N ILE A 18 6.28 4.86 -2.75
CA ILE A 18 5.13 5.37 -3.51
C ILE A 18 5.22 4.98 -4.98
N GLN A 19 6.40 5.12 -5.59
CA GLN A 19 6.58 4.78 -7.00
C GLN A 19 6.42 3.27 -7.24
N SER A 20 6.95 2.42 -6.35
CA SER A 20 6.73 0.97 -6.42
C SER A 20 5.25 0.61 -6.33
N GLY A 21 4.51 1.21 -5.39
CA GLY A 21 3.07 0.97 -5.26
C GLY A 21 2.29 1.44 -6.48
N ARG A 22 2.65 2.60 -7.06
CA ARG A 22 2.05 3.10 -8.30
C ARG A 22 2.28 2.14 -9.47
N LEU A 23 3.49 1.59 -9.61
CA LEU A 23 3.79 0.64 -10.67
C LEU A 23 3.00 -0.66 -10.50
N LEU A 24 2.88 -1.19 -9.27
CA LEU A 24 2.04 -2.36 -9.00
C LEU A 24 0.57 -2.11 -9.32
N LEU A 25 0.06 -0.91 -9.02
CA LEU A 25 -1.32 -0.55 -9.34
C LEU A 25 -1.56 -0.44 -10.86
N ILE A 26 -0.59 0.11 -11.60
CA ILE A 26 -0.65 0.17 -13.06
C ILE A 26 -0.59 -1.24 -13.66
N ASP A 27 0.32 -2.09 -13.15
CA ASP A 27 0.43 -3.50 -13.54
C ASP A 27 -0.91 -4.21 -13.37
N ALA A 28 -1.52 -4.12 -12.19
CA ALA A 28 -2.85 -4.69 -11.94
C ALA A 28 -3.92 -4.19 -12.92
N ALA A 29 -3.93 -2.89 -13.25
CA ALA A 29 -4.90 -2.32 -14.19
C ALA A 29 -4.67 -2.73 -15.66
N LEU A 30 -3.44 -3.10 -16.02
CA LEU A 30 -3.11 -3.61 -17.35
C LEU A 30 -3.43 -5.11 -17.44
N THR A 31 -3.00 -5.91 -16.46
CA THR A 31 -3.23 -7.37 -16.43
C THR A 31 -4.72 -7.73 -16.39
N ASP A 32 -5.55 -6.92 -15.73
CA ASP A 32 -7.01 -7.15 -15.70
C ASP A 32 -7.66 -7.13 -17.11
N ARG A 33 -6.96 -6.62 -18.13
CA ARG A 33 -7.43 -6.57 -19.52
C ARG A 33 -7.03 -7.80 -20.34
N ASP A 34 -6.10 -8.61 -19.86
CA ASP A 34 -5.42 -9.66 -20.64
C ASP A 34 -6.11 -11.04 -20.53
N GLU A 35 -7.34 -11.11 -20.03
CA GLU A 35 -8.20 -12.31 -19.91
C GLU A 35 -7.63 -13.49 -19.08
N ASP A 36 -6.45 -13.37 -18.46
CA ASP A 36 -5.92 -14.36 -17.50
C ASP A 36 -6.43 -14.09 -16.08
N PRO A 37 -7.37 -14.90 -15.55
CA PRO A 37 -7.96 -14.65 -14.24
C PRO A 37 -6.97 -14.81 -13.09
N ILE A 38 -5.99 -15.71 -13.22
CA ILE A 38 -5.01 -15.97 -12.16
C ILE A 38 -4.01 -14.81 -12.10
N ALA A 39 -3.53 -14.36 -13.25
CA ALA A 39 -2.63 -13.21 -13.32
C ALA A 39 -3.31 -11.93 -12.79
N SER A 40 -4.59 -11.70 -13.14
CA SER A 40 -5.36 -10.56 -12.62
C SER A 40 -5.48 -10.62 -11.09
N VAL A 41 -5.87 -11.77 -10.52
CA VAL A 41 -5.97 -11.93 -9.07
C VAL A 41 -4.62 -11.69 -8.38
N LEU A 42 -3.52 -12.22 -8.92
CA LEU A 42 -2.18 -11.98 -8.37
C LEU A 42 -1.82 -10.49 -8.38
N ALA A 43 -1.98 -9.82 -9.52
CA ALA A 43 -1.59 -8.43 -9.68
C ALA A 43 -2.40 -7.51 -8.76
N VAL A 44 -3.73 -7.70 -8.67
CA VAL A 44 -4.61 -6.94 -7.79
C VAL A 44 -4.24 -7.15 -6.32
N ASN A 45 -4.00 -8.39 -5.88
CA ASN A 45 -3.66 -8.66 -4.48
C ASN A 45 -2.30 -8.07 -4.09
N ARG A 46 -1.29 -8.17 -4.96
CA ARG A 46 0.03 -7.56 -4.73
C ARG A 46 -0.08 -6.04 -4.63
N ALA A 47 -0.82 -5.42 -5.56
CA ALA A 47 -1.03 -3.97 -5.56
C ALA A 47 -1.78 -3.51 -4.30
N LYS A 48 -2.88 -4.19 -3.94
CA LYS A 48 -3.69 -3.86 -2.77
C LYS A 48 -2.87 -3.95 -1.48
N GLN A 49 -2.18 -5.08 -1.30
CA GLN A 49 -1.40 -5.33 -0.10
C GLN A 49 -0.31 -4.27 0.05
N TYR A 50 0.49 -4.08 -1.00
CA TYR A 50 1.66 -3.21 -0.95
C TYR A 50 1.27 -1.74 -0.78
N CYS A 51 0.28 -1.26 -1.55
CA CYS A 51 -0.19 0.12 -1.43
C CYS A 51 -0.76 0.43 -0.04
N ALA A 52 -1.45 -0.53 0.59
CA ALA A 52 -1.98 -0.36 1.94
C ALA A 52 -0.86 -0.18 2.98
N GLU A 53 0.18 -1.01 2.95
CA GLU A 53 1.34 -0.87 3.86
C GLU A 53 2.15 0.40 3.59
N VAL A 54 2.33 0.75 2.32
CA VAL A 54 3.00 2.00 1.93
C VAL A 54 2.23 3.21 2.43
N GLY A 55 0.90 3.21 2.33
CA GLY A 55 0.07 4.29 2.87
C GLY A 55 0.29 4.50 4.37
N VAL A 56 0.34 3.43 5.16
CA VAL A 56 0.58 3.51 6.60
C VAL A 56 2.00 4.01 6.90
N SER A 57 3.02 3.41 6.28
CA SER A 57 4.41 3.74 6.58
C SER A 57 4.81 5.16 6.13
N VAL A 58 4.37 5.60 4.96
CA VAL A 58 4.60 6.96 4.44
C VAL A 58 3.93 8.00 5.33
N THR A 59 2.68 7.78 5.72
CA THR A 59 1.99 8.74 6.59
C THR A 59 2.59 8.78 7.99
N ASP A 60 3.11 7.65 8.51
CA ASP A 60 3.84 7.61 9.79
C ASP A 60 5.16 8.40 9.72
N ALA A 61 5.95 8.20 8.66
CA ALA A 61 7.19 8.93 8.44
C ALA A 61 6.93 10.44 8.28
N ALA A 62 5.90 10.83 7.53
CA ALA A 62 5.49 12.22 7.37
C ALA A 62 5.10 12.86 8.71
N MET A 63 4.35 12.16 9.56
CA MET A 63 3.99 12.62 10.90
C MET A 63 5.23 12.86 11.78
N ARG A 64 6.20 11.93 11.77
CA ARG A 64 7.44 12.08 12.55
C ARG A 64 8.27 13.27 12.09
N MET A 65 8.39 13.49 10.78
CA MET A 65 9.11 14.64 10.23
C MET A 65 8.43 15.98 10.56
N ALA A 66 7.09 16.01 10.59
CA ALA A 66 6.33 17.20 10.95
C ALA A 66 6.35 17.54 12.46
N GLY A 67 6.75 16.57 13.30
CA GLY A 67 6.75 16.72 14.76
C GLY A 67 5.37 17.04 15.31
N GLY A 68 5.31 17.82 16.40
CA GLY A 68 4.04 18.19 17.04
C GLY A 68 3.05 18.92 16.12
N GLY A 69 3.55 19.63 15.09
CA GLY A 69 2.71 20.28 14.09
C GLY A 69 1.89 19.31 13.25
N GLY A 70 2.38 18.08 13.05
CA GLY A 70 1.66 17.03 12.33
C GLY A 70 0.39 16.54 13.04
N LEU A 71 0.32 16.69 14.37
CA LEU A 71 -0.81 16.28 15.21
C LEU A 71 -1.95 17.31 15.24
N LEU A 72 -1.68 18.54 14.81
CA LEU A 72 -2.68 19.61 14.84
C LEU A 72 -3.76 19.34 13.79
N LYS A 73 -5.02 19.62 14.14
CA LYS A 73 -6.16 19.51 13.20
C LYS A 73 -6.08 20.47 12.01
N SER A 74 -5.29 21.54 12.13
CA SER A 74 -4.96 22.44 11.01
C SER A 74 -3.99 21.80 10.00
N SER A 75 -3.26 20.76 10.40
CA SER A 75 -2.45 19.94 9.50
C SER A 75 -3.26 18.78 8.93
N PRO A 76 -3.15 18.47 7.63
CA PRO A 76 -3.86 17.33 7.05
C PRO A 76 -3.25 15.98 7.46
N LEU A 77 -2.03 15.96 8.03
CA LEU A 77 -1.26 14.73 8.24
C LEU A 77 -1.93 13.75 9.21
N GLU A 78 -2.51 14.24 10.31
CA GLU A 78 -3.21 13.38 11.28
C GLU A 78 -4.38 12.62 10.64
N ARG A 79 -5.12 13.30 9.74
CA ARG A 79 -6.25 12.71 9.04
C ARG A 79 -5.76 11.66 8.06
N LEU A 80 -4.77 12.00 7.22
CA LEU A 80 -4.19 11.06 6.27
C LEU A 80 -3.65 9.80 6.97
N ARG A 81 -2.99 9.95 8.12
CA ARG A 81 -2.48 8.84 8.92
C ARG A 81 -3.60 7.95 9.46
N ARG A 82 -4.71 8.53 9.94
CA ARG A 82 -5.88 7.79 10.40
C ARG A 82 -6.55 7.05 9.26
N ASP A 83 -6.73 7.70 8.12
CA ASP A 83 -7.39 7.11 6.95
C ASP A 83 -6.56 5.94 6.40
N ALA A 84 -5.23 6.08 6.34
CA ALA A 84 -4.32 5.03 5.89
C ALA A 84 -4.39 3.75 6.74
N LEU A 85 -4.70 3.83 8.04
CA LEU A 85 -4.83 2.65 8.93
C LEU A 85 -5.92 1.69 8.49
N SER A 86 -6.92 2.17 7.74
CA SER A 86 -7.98 1.31 7.23
C SER A 86 -7.48 0.39 6.10
N GLY A 87 -6.47 0.79 5.33
CA GLY A 87 -6.01 0.06 4.14
C GLY A 87 -5.66 -1.41 4.42
N PRO A 88 -4.83 -1.73 5.43
CA PRO A 88 -4.46 -3.11 5.72
C PRO A 88 -5.63 -3.99 6.18
N VAL A 89 -6.66 -3.42 6.81
CA VAL A 89 -7.73 -4.18 7.47
C VAL A 89 -9.04 -4.24 6.66
N MET A 90 -9.28 -3.28 5.76
CA MET A 90 -10.49 -3.27 4.94
C MET A 90 -10.46 -4.41 3.90
N PRO A 91 -11.61 -5.06 3.62
CA PRO A 91 -11.67 -6.17 2.68
C PRO A 91 -11.17 -5.82 1.26
N PRO A 92 -10.36 -6.70 0.63
CA PRO A 92 -9.71 -7.85 1.24
C PRO A 92 -8.57 -7.43 2.18
N ALA A 93 -8.52 -7.94 3.41
CA ALA A 93 -7.46 -7.60 4.37
C ALA A 93 -6.07 -8.09 3.88
N ASN A 94 -5.00 -7.42 4.31
CA ASN A 94 -3.63 -7.73 3.84
C ASN A 94 -3.23 -9.18 4.08
N ASP A 95 -3.58 -9.76 5.22
CA ASP A 95 -3.32 -11.18 5.51
C ASP A 95 -3.97 -12.11 4.48
N ARG A 96 -5.20 -11.79 4.05
CA ARG A 96 -5.91 -12.54 3.01
C ARG A 96 -5.30 -12.34 1.63
N CYS A 97 -4.81 -11.14 1.33
CA CYS A 97 -4.05 -10.92 0.11
C CYS A 97 -2.77 -11.74 0.07
N LEU A 98 -1.99 -11.74 1.16
CA LEU A 98 -0.76 -12.53 1.26
C LEU A 98 -1.03 -14.03 1.18
N GLU A 99 -2.09 -14.52 1.84
CA GLU A 99 -2.52 -15.91 1.72
C GLU A 99 -2.88 -16.28 0.28
N THR A 100 -3.66 -15.43 -0.41
CA THR A 100 -4.04 -15.65 -1.81
C THR A 100 -2.80 -15.70 -2.70
N ILE A 101 -1.91 -14.70 -2.58
CA ILE A 101 -0.66 -14.63 -3.34
C ILE A 101 0.14 -15.92 -3.11
N GLY A 102 0.40 -16.27 -1.85
CA GLY A 102 1.20 -17.44 -1.50
C GLY A 102 0.62 -18.74 -2.07
N LYS A 103 -0.70 -18.95 -2.00
CA LYS A 103 -1.35 -20.12 -2.59
C LYS A 103 -1.15 -20.18 -4.11
N LEU A 104 -1.39 -19.08 -4.81
CA LEU A 104 -1.26 -19.04 -6.27
C LEU A 104 0.20 -19.25 -6.73
N GLU A 105 1.19 -18.67 -6.04
CA GLU A 105 2.63 -18.92 -6.31
C GLU A 105 3.02 -20.40 -6.10
N CYS A 106 2.36 -21.09 -5.17
CA CYS A 106 2.56 -22.52 -4.95
C CYS A 106 1.74 -23.41 -5.90
N GLY A 107 1.03 -22.84 -6.88
CA GLY A 107 0.15 -23.58 -7.80
C GLY A 107 -1.11 -24.14 -7.13
N LEU A 108 -1.52 -23.58 -5.99
CA LEU A 108 -2.73 -23.96 -5.26
C LEU A 108 -3.90 -23.02 -5.61
N PRO A 109 -5.15 -23.52 -5.66
CA PRO A 109 -6.31 -22.68 -5.89
C PRO A 109 -6.54 -21.71 -4.74
N ALA A 110 -6.96 -20.48 -5.05
CA ALA A 110 -7.26 -19.44 -4.06
C ALA A 110 -8.39 -18.51 -4.52
N VAL A 111 -9.11 -17.95 -3.56
CA VAL A 111 -10.12 -16.91 -3.77
C VAL A 111 -9.89 -15.82 -2.71
N THR A 112 -9.81 -14.57 -3.15
CA THR A 112 -9.48 -13.43 -2.28
C THR A 112 -10.67 -12.92 -1.48
N VAL A 113 -11.84 -12.83 -2.12
CA VAL A 113 -13.09 -12.39 -1.50
C VAL A 113 -14.11 -13.47 -1.75
N GLU A 114 -14.56 -14.14 -0.69
CA GLU A 114 -15.75 -14.96 -0.73
C GLU A 114 -16.95 -14.01 -0.73
N LEU A 115 -17.58 -13.83 -1.91
CA LEU A 115 -18.89 -13.19 -1.97
C LEU A 115 -19.90 -14.24 -1.47
N THR A 116 -20.28 -14.16 -0.19
CA THR A 116 -21.48 -14.82 0.33
C THR A 116 -22.74 -14.25 -0.29
#